data_AF-A0A2V6MDC8-F1
#
_entry.id   AF-A0A2V6MDC8-F1
#
_cell.length_a   1.000
_cell.length_b   1.000
_cell.length_c   1.000
_cell.angle_alpha   90.00
_cell.angle_beta   90.00
_cell.angle_gamma   90.00
#
_symmetry.space_group_name_H-M   'P 1'
#
loop_
_entity.id
_entity.type
_entity.pdbx_description
1 polymer ?
#
loop_
_entity_poly.entity_id
_entity_poly.type
_entity_poly.pdbx_seq_one_letter_code
_entity_poly.pdbx_strand_id
1 'polypeptide(L)'
;MALLRSSSTQPAPKTRQMALVRSSPTQPASRIRPPVLERSIVTPSNTTGVDNIANGFNALYSNTTGSSNTANGAGALYNNTTGSSNTANGANALLSNTTGLWNTANGINALYLNTTGVENTANGALALVANTTGNNNIAFGVDAGINLTTGDNNIDIGNRGVAAEANTIRIGTQGTQTKTFMAGIYGTAISGTPVKINSSGQLGVAPSSARFKQNVHKMDKASDVLLALRPVTFRYKPEIDPEGSPQFGLVAEEVEKVNRDLVVYDAQHKPYTVRYDAVNAMLLNEFLKAHRTVQELKSTAAKQEATITQLKSTVAQQQKGMEVLTAGLKEQAARIQRVTAQIELGKPAPQVVDNNQ
;
A
#
# COMPACT_ATOMS: atom_id res chain seq x y z
N MET A 1 39.63 -83.73 -83.65
CA MET A 1 39.53 -82.65 -84.65
C MET A 1 39.16 -81.37 -83.90
N ALA A 2 39.75 -80.19 -84.11
CA ALA A 2 40.93 -79.82 -84.92
C ALA A 2 41.86 -78.94 -84.04
N LEU A 3 43.17 -79.22 -83.98
CA LEU A 3 44.24 -78.51 -84.72
C LEU A 3 44.20 -76.97 -84.57
N LEU A 4 45.18 -76.31 -83.93
CA LEU A 4 46.56 -76.00 -84.41
C LEU A 4 46.52 -75.06 -85.63
N ARG A 5 47.32 -73.99 -85.79
CA ARG A 5 48.62 -73.53 -85.20
C ARG A 5 48.66 -71.96 -85.32
N SER A 6 49.69 -71.10 -85.23
CA SER A 6 51.16 -71.04 -84.97
C SER A 6 51.56 -69.53 -85.01
N SER A 7 52.69 -68.98 -84.53
CA SER A 7 53.70 -69.32 -83.49
C SER A 7 54.82 -68.25 -83.48
N SER A 8 55.50 -67.99 -82.35
CA SER A 8 56.76 -67.18 -82.20
C SER A 8 56.65 -65.66 -82.50
N THR A 9 57.40 -64.75 -81.86
CA THR A 9 58.83 -64.79 -81.48
C THR A 9 59.19 -64.14 -80.14
N GLN A 10 60.28 -64.59 -79.53
CA GLN A 10 61.00 -63.92 -78.43
C GLN A 10 62.26 -63.23 -79.01
N PRO A 11 62.85 -62.22 -78.33
CA PRO A 11 64.00 -62.59 -77.48
C PRO A 11 64.20 -61.74 -76.21
N ALA A 12 64.66 -62.44 -75.16
CA ALA A 12 65.84 -62.19 -74.31
C ALA A 12 66.19 -60.79 -73.73
N PRO A 13 66.89 -60.72 -72.57
CA PRO A 13 66.81 -59.57 -71.66
C PRO A 13 68.02 -58.62 -71.70
N LYS A 14 67.89 -57.48 -71.01
CA LYS A 14 69.03 -56.74 -70.44
C LYS A 14 68.96 -56.70 -68.91
N THR A 15 70.10 -56.98 -68.30
CA THR A 15 70.24 -57.32 -66.87
C THR A 15 70.78 -56.14 -66.06
N ARG A 16 70.59 -56.22 -64.74
CA ARG A 16 71.03 -55.29 -63.67
C ARG A 16 70.05 -54.11 -63.47
N GLN A 17 69.83 -53.65 -62.23
CA GLN A 17 70.63 -53.87 -61.02
C GLN A 17 69.76 -54.21 -59.79
N MET A 18 70.20 -55.15 -58.95
CA MET A 18 69.57 -55.41 -57.64
C MET A 18 69.84 -54.22 -56.70
N ALA A 19 68.78 -53.69 -56.09
CA ALA A 19 68.86 -52.74 -54.99
C ALA A 19 67.95 -53.21 -53.84
N LEU A 20 68.55 -54.05 -52.97
CA LEU A 20 68.18 -54.39 -51.59
C LEU A 20 66.70 -54.22 -51.16
N VAL A 21 66.01 -55.35 -50.93
CA VAL A 21 64.76 -55.36 -50.17
C VAL A 21 64.99 -54.77 -48.77
N ARG A 22 64.23 -53.73 -48.42
CA ARG A 22 63.96 -53.35 -47.04
C ARG A 22 62.47 -53.48 -46.78
N SER A 23 62.12 -54.27 -45.77
CA SER A 23 60.75 -54.49 -45.33
C SER A 23 60.11 -53.18 -44.85
N SER A 24 59.07 -52.72 -45.54
CA SER A 24 58.25 -51.60 -45.09
C SER A 24 57.58 -51.93 -43.75
N PRO A 25 57.76 -51.14 -42.68
CA PRO A 25 56.97 -51.28 -41.46
C PRO A 25 55.47 -51.05 -41.75
N THR A 26 54.61 -51.68 -40.95
CA THR A 26 53.17 -51.47 -40.98
C THR A 26 52.82 -49.99 -40.76
N GLN A 27 51.78 -49.51 -41.45
CA GLN A 27 51.31 -48.14 -41.31
C GLN A 27 50.87 -47.85 -39.87
N PRO A 28 51.29 -46.72 -39.25
CA PRO A 28 50.50 -46.13 -38.18
C PRO A 28 49.19 -45.63 -38.80
N ALA A 29 48.05 -46.09 -38.28
CA ALA A 29 46.74 -45.75 -38.85
C ALA A 29 46.55 -44.24 -38.94
N SER A 30 46.19 -43.73 -40.11
CA SER A 30 45.88 -42.32 -40.33
C SER A 30 44.68 -41.94 -39.47
N ARG A 31 44.95 -41.20 -38.39
CA ARG A 31 43.92 -40.74 -37.45
C ARG A 31 43.11 -39.63 -38.11
N ILE A 32 42.15 -40.03 -38.96
CA ILE A 32 41.10 -39.16 -39.48
C ILE A 32 40.46 -38.49 -38.27
N ARG A 33 40.75 -37.19 -38.10
CA ARG A 33 40.00 -36.38 -37.15
C ARG A 33 38.57 -36.35 -37.69
N PRO A 34 37.53 -36.60 -36.88
CA PRO A 34 36.17 -36.26 -37.31
C PRO A 34 36.17 -34.78 -37.70
N PRO A 35 35.36 -34.36 -38.69
CA PRO A 35 35.27 -32.95 -39.05
C PRO A 35 34.98 -32.16 -37.78
N VAL A 36 35.84 -31.19 -37.47
CA VAL A 36 35.55 -30.24 -36.42
C VAL A 36 34.27 -29.53 -36.86
N LEU A 37 33.22 -29.64 -36.08
CA LEU A 37 32.07 -28.75 -36.22
C LEU A 37 32.54 -27.36 -35.83
N GLU A 38 33.11 -26.65 -36.80
CA GLU A 38 33.34 -25.21 -36.73
C GLU A 38 31.97 -24.55 -36.59
N ARG A 39 31.54 -24.42 -35.33
CA ARG A 39 30.56 -23.42 -34.92
C ARG A 39 31.19 -22.08 -35.26
N SER A 40 30.94 -21.62 -36.48
CA SER A 40 31.49 -20.38 -37.02
C SER A 40 31.22 -19.27 -36.00
N ILE A 41 32.29 -18.76 -35.41
CA ILE A 41 32.24 -17.57 -34.58
C ILE A 41 32.09 -16.42 -35.57
N VAL A 42 30.84 -16.14 -35.93
CA VAL A 42 30.48 -15.02 -36.79
C VAL A 42 30.93 -13.76 -36.07
N THR A 43 32.03 -13.17 -36.53
CA THR A 43 32.59 -11.95 -35.97
C THR A 43 31.55 -10.82 -36.13
N PRO A 44 31.30 -10.00 -35.08
CA PRO A 44 30.33 -8.90 -35.16
C PRO A 44 30.73 -7.89 -36.23
N SER A 45 29.77 -7.18 -36.82
CA SER A 45 30.00 -6.19 -37.90
C SER A 45 30.64 -4.87 -37.42
N ASN A 46 31.54 -4.95 -36.44
CA ASN A 46 32.02 -3.83 -35.65
C ASN A 46 32.88 -2.86 -36.46
N THR A 47 32.27 -1.79 -36.97
CA THR A 47 32.96 -0.82 -37.85
C THR A 47 33.89 0.13 -37.10
N THR A 48 33.49 0.66 -35.93
CA THR A 48 34.31 1.61 -35.15
C THR A 48 34.14 1.49 -33.62
N GLY A 49 33.33 0.55 -33.12
CA GLY A 49 33.14 0.37 -31.68
C GLY A 49 34.35 -0.27 -31.01
N VAL A 50 34.62 0.07 -29.74
CA VAL A 50 35.74 -0.47 -28.95
C VAL A 50 35.26 -1.24 -27.72
N ASP A 51 36.14 -2.05 -27.14
CA ASP A 51 35.96 -2.74 -25.84
C ASP A 51 34.70 -3.62 -25.72
N ASN A 52 34.24 -4.15 -26.85
CA ASN A 52 33.08 -5.05 -26.92
C ASN A 52 33.49 -6.53 -26.71
N ILE A 53 32.74 -7.26 -25.88
CA ILE A 53 32.87 -8.72 -25.71
C ILE A 53 31.67 -9.39 -26.40
N ALA A 54 31.94 -10.27 -27.38
CA ALA A 54 30.92 -11.05 -28.09
C ALA A 54 31.20 -12.55 -27.96
N ASN A 55 30.42 -13.25 -27.14
CA ASN A 55 30.51 -14.69 -26.92
C ASN A 55 29.16 -15.37 -27.16
N GLY A 56 28.94 -15.86 -28.37
CA GLY A 56 27.71 -16.56 -28.75
C GLY A 56 27.46 -16.49 -30.25
N PHE A 57 26.60 -17.38 -30.75
CA PHE A 57 26.18 -17.31 -32.15
C PHE A 57 25.41 -16.00 -32.40
N ASN A 58 25.92 -15.19 -33.33
CA ASN A 58 25.41 -13.86 -33.68
C ASN A 58 25.32 -12.86 -32.48
N ALA A 59 26.19 -12.99 -31.48
CA ALA A 59 26.32 -11.97 -30.43
C ALA A 59 26.85 -10.65 -31.04
N LEU A 60 26.23 -9.51 -30.71
CA LEU A 60 26.57 -8.17 -31.27
C LEU A 60 26.62 -8.09 -32.80
N TYR A 61 25.86 -8.93 -33.51
CA TYR A 61 25.97 -9.10 -34.97
C TYR A 61 25.92 -7.78 -35.76
N SER A 62 24.99 -6.88 -35.43
CA SER A 62 24.74 -5.63 -36.18
C SER A 62 25.51 -4.39 -35.66
N ASN A 63 26.40 -4.57 -34.67
CA ASN A 63 27.04 -3.46 -33.96
C ASN A 63 27.94 -2.64 -34.90
N THR A 64 27.67 -1.35 -35.09
CA THR A 64 28.46 -0.48 -35.96
C THR A 64 29.43 0.39 -35.16
N THR A 65 28.91 1.20 -34.24
CA THR A 65 29.70 2.16 -33.43
C THR A 65 29.56 1.96 -31.93
N GLY A 66 28.63 1.09 -31.50
CA GLY A 66 28.41 0.79 -30.08
C GLY A 66 29.68 0.25 -29.41
N SER A 67 30.00 0.74 -28.21
CA SER A 67 31.24 0.42 -27.50
C SER A 67 30.98 -0.06 -26.06
N SER A 68 31.96 -0.76 -25.48
CA SER A 68 31.93 -1.26 -24.10
C SER A 68 30.76 -2.20 -23.77
N ASN A 69 30.19 -2.87 -24.79
CA ASN A 69 29.09 -3.81 -24.61
C ASN A 69 29.60 -5.23 -24.30
N THR A 70 28.95 -5.94 -23.38
CA THR A 70 29.19 -7.36 -23.09
C THR A 70 28.00 -8.20 -23.52
N ALA A 71 28.16 -9.03 -24.55
CA ALA A 71 27.15 -9.94 -25.07
C ALA A 71 27.60 -11.40 -24.90
N ASN A 72 27.00 -12.11 -23.95
CA ASN A 72 27.26 -13.51 -23.62
C ASN A 72 25.99 -14.34 -23.80
N GLY A 73 25.83 -14.95 -24.97
CA GLY A 73 24.63 -15.71 -25.35
C GLY A 73 24.37 -15.67 -26.86
N ALA A 74 23.67 -16.68 -27.38
CA ALA A 74 23.20 -16.65 -28.77
C ALA A 74 22.18 -15.52 -28.95
N GLY A 75 22.36 -14.68 -29.98
CA GLY A 75 21.49 -13.52 -30.25
C GLY A 75 21.55 -12.39 -29.23
N ALA A 76 22.50 -12.40 -28.27
CA ALA A 76 22.66 -11.32 -27.30
C ALA A 76 23.10 -10.02 -28.01
N LEU A 77 22.37 -8.91 -27.79
CA LEU A 77 22.57 -7.62 -28.45
C LEU A 77 22.61 -7.68 -30.01
N TYR A 78 21.86 -8.62 -30.61
CA TYR A 78 21.91 -8.89 -32.06
C TYR A 78 21.67 -7.65 -32.96
N ASN A 79 20.64 -6.85 -32.67
CA ASN A 79 20.29 -5.65 -33.45
C ASN A 79 20.99 -4.37 -32.99
N ASN A 80 21.89 -4.43 -32.00
CA ASN A 80 22.56 -3.24 -31.47
C ASN A 80 23.34 -2.56 -32.58
N THR A 81 23.21 -1.24 -32.75
CA THR A 81 23.94 -0.48 -33.78
C THR A 81 24.90 0.51 -33.12
N THR A 82 24.37 1.50 -32.41
CA THR A 82 25.14 2.55 -31.71
C THR A 82 25.05 2.45 -30.18
N GLY A 83 24.16 1.59 -29.65
CA GLY A 83 24.01 1.37 -28.22
C GLY A 83 25.31 0.97 -27.54
N SER A 84 25.61 1.55 -26.39
CA SER A 84 26.91 1.42 -25.71
C SER A 84 26.75 1.13 -24.21
N SER A 85 27.77 0.49 -23.62
CA SER A 85 27.84 0.12 -22.21
C SER A 85 26.70 -0.80 -21.73
N ASN A 86 26.14 -1.61 -22.62
CA ASN A 86 25.11 -2.59 -22.28
C ASN A 86 25.71 -3.95 -21.89
N THR A 87 25.12 -4.62 -20.90
CA THR A 87 25.46 -6.01 -20.52
C THR A 87 24.28 -6.94 -20.82
N ALA A 88 24.49 -7.93 -21.67
CA ALA A 88 23.50 -8.92 -22.11
C ALA A 88 24.04 -10.33 -21.89
N ASN A 89 23.55 -11.01 -20.86
CA ASN A 89 24.01 -12.33 -20.43
C ASN A 89 22.83 -13.32 -20.42
N GLY A 90 22.68 -14.04 -21.52
CA GLY A 90 21.54 -14.93 -21.79
C GLY A 90 21.22 -15.00 -23.28
N ALA A 91 20.54 -16.07 -23.69
CA ALA A 91 20.05 -16.17 -25.07
C ALA A 91 19.04 -15.05 -25.36
N ASN A 92 19.25 -14.32 -26.45
CA ASN A 92 18.47 -13.16 -26.89
C ASN A 92 18.33 -12.02 -25.86
N ALA A 93 19.22 -11.92 -24.87
CA ALA A 93 19.25 -10.77 -23.96
C ALA A 93 19.51 -9.48 -24.76
N LEU A 94 18.68 -8.45 -24.57
CA LEU A 94 18.71 -7.18 -25.33
C LEU A 94 18.71 -7.36 -26.87
N LEU A 95 18.07 -8.41 -27.41
CA LEU A 95 18.11 -8.74 -28.84
C LEU A 95 17.67 -7.59 -29.76
N SER A 96 16.64 -6.84 -29.38
CA SER A 96 16.10 -5.74 -30.21
C SER A 96 16.75 -4.38 -29.96
N ASN A 97 17.74 -4.27 -29.06
CA ASN A 97 18.35 -2.99 -28.72
C ASN A 97 18.98 -2.39 -29.96
N THR A 98 18.79 -1.10 -30.22
CA THR A 98 19.39 -0.40 -31.37
C THR A 98 20.33 0.68 -30.87
N THR A 99 19.79 1.63 -30.10
CA THR A 99 20.53 2.80 -29.58
C THR A 99 20.47 2.90 -28.05
N GLY A 100 19.75 2.01 -27.36
CA GLY A 100 19.67 1.99 -25.89
C GLY A 100 21.04 1.85 -25.22
N LEU A 101 21.21 2.55 -24.09
CA LEU A 101 22.47 2.71 -23.36
C LEU A 101 22.35 2.18 -21.92
N TRP A 102 23.47 1.71 -21.37
CA TRP A 102 23.59 1.33 -19.94
C TRP A 102 22.59 0.27 -19.44
N ASN A 103 21.99 -0.51 -20.34
CA ASN A 103 21.05 -1.56 -19.94
C ASN A 103 21.80 -2.82 -19.46
N THR A 104 21.28 -3.45 -18.41
CA THR A 104 21.78 -4.73 -17.88
C THR A 104 20.68 -5.79 -17.97
N ALA A 105 20.90 -6.83 -18.75
CA ALA A 105 19.96 -7.93 -19.02
C ALA A 105 20.63 -9.27 -18.69
N ASN A 106 20.33 -9.83 -17.51
CA ASN A 106 20.79 -11.14 -17.07
C ASN A 106 19.62 -12.13 -17.11
N GLY A 107 19.56 -12.98 -18.13
CA GLY A 107 18.49 -13.96 -18.32
C GLY A 107 18.13 -14.20 -19.78
N ILE A 108 17.51 -15.36 -20.06
CA ILE A 108 16.97 -15.66 -21.39
C ILE A 108 15.84 -14.67 -21.71
N ASN A 109 15.92 -14.02 -22.87
CA ASN A 109 14.99 -12.99 -23.35
C ASN A 109 14.81 -11.80 -22.37
N ALA A 110 15.77 -11.52 -21.48
CA ALA A 110 15.74 -10.32 -20.65
C ALA A 110 15.89 -9.06 -21.54
N LEU A 111 15.01 -8.05 -21.35
CA LEU A 111 14.93 -6.84 -22.19
C LEU A 111 14.85 -7.11 -23.71
N TYR A 112 14.22 -8.22 -24.12
CA TYR A 112 14.21 -8.70 -25.52
C TYR A 112 13.70 -7.68 -26.54
N LEU A 113 12.63 -6.93 -26.25
CA LEU A 113 12.05 -5.90 -27.13
C LEU A 113 12.62 -4.48 -26.91
N ASN A 114 13.58 -4.28 -26.00
CA ASN A 114 14.13 -2.94 -25.75
C ASN A 114 14.77 -2.43 -27.03
N THR A 115 14.47 -1.20 -27.47
CA THR A 115 15.04 -0.60 -28.69
C THR A 115 15.91 0.61 -28.34
N THR A 116 15.29 1.62 -27.73
CA THR A 116 15.93 2.89 -27.36
C THR A 116 15.95 3.15 -25.86
N GLY A 117 15.26 2.33 -25.05
CA GLY A 117 15.23 2.48 -23.59
C GLY A 117 16.62 2.41 -22.96
N VAL A 118 16.88 3.25 -21.96
CA VAL A 118 18.19 3.38 -21.29
C VAL A 118 18.13 3.03 -19.80
N GLU A 119 19.27 2.66 -19.23
CA GLU A 119 19.47 2.49 -17.77
C GLU A 119 18.57 1.43 -17.12
N ASN A 120 17.99 0.51 -17.90
CA ASN A 120 17.14 -0.57 -17.37
C ASN A 120 17.98 -1.74 -16.84
N THR A 121 17.59 -2.31 -15.70
CA THR A 121 18.20 -3.51 -15.11
C THR A 121 17.19 -4.64 -15.00
N ALA A 122 17.30 -5.64 -15.87
CA ALA A 122 16.52 -6.88 -15.85
C ALA A 122 17.38 -8.07 -15.39
N ASN A 123 16.97 -8.73 -14.30
CA ASN A 123 17.64 -9.93 -13.79
C ASN A 123 16.62 -11.05 -13.54
N GLY A 124 16.53 -11.96 -14.51
CA GLY A 124 15.57 -13.04 -14.59
C GLY A 124 15.21 -13.39 -16.03
N ALA A 125 14.73 -14.62 -16.26
CA ALA A 125 14.18 -14.96 -17.57
C ALA A 125 12.91 -14.13 -17.85
N LEU A 126 12.77 -13.61 -19.07
CA LEU A 126 11.68 -12.73 -19.51
C LEU A 126 11.51 -11.42 -18.71
N ALA A 127 12.49 -11.04 -17.87
CA ALA A 127 12.44 -9.77 -17.14
C ALA A 127 12.51 -8.57 -18.10
N LEU A 128 11.56 -7.63 -17.98
CA LEU A 128 11.32 -6.50 -18.90
C LEU A 128 11.27 -6.91 -20.39
N VAL A 129 10.87 -8.14 -20.72
CA VAL A 129 10.86 -8.66 -22.11
C VAL A 129 10.11 -7.76 -23.09
N ALA A 130 9.05 -7.08 -22.63
CA ALA A 130 8.17 -6.23 -23.44
C ALA A 130 8.53 -4.73 -23.41
N ASN A 131 9.52 -4.30 -22.62
CA ASN A 131 9.94 -2.90 -22.61
C ASN A 131 10.57 -2.54 -23.96
N THR A 132 10.22 -1.39 -24.53
CA THR A 132 10.72 -0.91 -25.83
C THR A 132 11.48 0.40 -25.68
N THR A 133 10.82 1.41 -25.08
CA THR A 133 11.36 2.77 -24.93
C THR A 133 11.41 3.27 -23.48
N GLY A 134 10.91 2.49 -22.52
CA GLY A 134 10.93 2.84 -21.10
C GLY A 134 12.35 2.80 -20.51
N ASN A 135 12.60 3.64 -19.51
CA ASN A 135 13.93 3.95 -19.00
C ASN A 135 14.00 3.78 -17.48
N ASN A 136 15.19 3.55 -16.92
CA ASN A 136 15.43 3.46 -15.48
C ASN A 136 14.53 2.42 -14.74
N ASN A 137 14.07 1.36 -15.45
CA ASN A 137 13.28 0.30 -14.83
C ASN A 137 14.18 -0.79 -14.23
N ILE A 138 13.88 -1.23 -13.02
CA ILE A 138 14.56 -2.34 -12.32
C ILE A 138 13.57 -3.50 -12.19
N ALA A 139 13.93 -4.67 -12.72
CA ALA A 139 13.14 -5.89 -12.64
C ALA A 139 13.98 -7.07 -12.13
N PHE A 140 13.49 -7.73 -11.08
CA PHE A 140 14.18 -8.86 -10.45
C PHE A 140 13.23 -10.06 -10.27
N GLY A 141 13.60 -11.19 -10.89
CA GLY A 141 12.81 -12.42 -10.91
C GLY A 141 12.36 -12.82 -12.32
N VAL A 142 11.88 -14.06 -12.47
CA VAL A 142 11.26 -14.54 -13.71
C VAL A 142 9.96 -13.76 -13.96
N ASP A 143 9.71 -13.37 -15.20
CA ASP A 143 8.56 -12.53 -15.63
C ASP A 143 8.49 -11.16 -14.90
N ALA A 144 9.57 -10.70 -14.27
CA ALA A 144 9.57 -9.41 -13.57
C ALA A 144 9.41 -8.24 -14.55
N GLY A 145 8.42 -7.37 -14.34
CA GLY A 145 8.11 -6.26 -15.24
C GLY A 145 7.73 -6.69 -16.67
N ILE A 146 7.30 -7.94 -16.89
CA ILE A 146 6.90 -8.48 -18.21
C ILE A 146 5.80 -7.67 -18.93
N ASN A 147 4.98 -6.92 -18.18
CA ASN A 147 3.94 -6.07 -18.74
C ASN A 147 4.40 -4.63 -19.04
N LEU A 148 5.59 -4.21 -18.58
CA LEU A 148 6.11 -2.87 -18.83
C LEU A 148 6.52 -2.72 -20.30
N THR A 149 6.16 -1.59 -20.91
CA THR A 149 6.30 -1.34 -22.37
C THR A 149 7.05 -0.05 -22.68
N THR A 150 6.57 1.09 -22.16
CA THR A 150 7.10 2.42 -22.47
C THR A 150 7.19 3.33 -21.24
N GLY A 151 7.05 2.76 -20.05
CA GLY A 151 7.01 3.51 -18.79
C GLY A 151 8.39 3.59 -18.13
N ASP A 152 8.60 4.64 -17.34
CA ASP A 152 9.90 4.97 -16.74
C ASP A 152 9.92 4.78 -15.22
N ASN A 153 11.10 4.56 -14.65
CA ASN A 153 11.38 4.61 -13.20
C ASN A 153 10.61 3.59 -12.34
N ASN A 154 10.29 2.40 -12.86
CA ASN A 154 9.60 1.36 -12.08
C ASN A 154 10.57 0.39 -11.41
N ILE A 155 10.13 -0.23 -10.29
CA ILE A 155 10.88 -1.28 -9.59
C ILE A 155 9.95 -2.49 -9.35
N ASP A 156 10.08 -3.53 -10.17
CA ASP A 156 9.31 -4.78 -10.11
C ASP A 156 10.15 -5.94 -9.53
N ILE A 157 9.92 -6.31 -8.27
CA ILE A 157 10.62 -7.43 -7.61
C ILE A 157 9.62 -8.59 -7.42
N GLY A 158 9.69 -9.61 -8.29
CA GLY A 158 8.72 -10.71 -8.30
C GLY A 158 7.28 -10.28 -8.62
N ASN A 159 7.12 -9.18 -9.36
CA ASN A 159 5.85 -8.65 -9.85
C ASN A 159 5.92 -8.48 -11.38
N ARG A 160 4.77 -8.62 -12.06
CA ARG A 160 4.68 -8.56 -13.53
C ARG A 160 4.68 -7.12 -14.09
N GLY A 161 4.57 -6.10 -13.25
CA GLY A 161 4.36 -4.71 -13.67
C GLY A 161 2.96 -4.46 -14.22
N VAL A 162 2.67 -3.22 -14.59
CA VAL A 162 1.43 -2.79 -15.27
C VAL A 162 1.80 -2.02 -16.55
N ALA A 163 1.08 -2.25 -17.65
CA ALA A 163 1.40 -1.66 -18.94
C ALA A 163 1.37 -0.11 -18.90
N ALA A 164 2.42 0.51 -19.45
CA ALA A 164 2.67 1.96 -19.41
C ALA A 164 2.68 2.61 -18.01
N GLU A 165 2.79 1.84 -16.93
CA GLU A 165 2.98 2.38 -15.58
C GLU A 165 4.36 3.04 -15.42
N ALA A 166 4.47 4.07 -14.58
CA ALA A 166 5.71 4.80 -14.34
C ALA A 166 5.87 5.17 -12.86
N ASN A 167 7.10 5.37 -12.43
CA ASN A 167 7.49 5.83 -11.08
C ASN A 167 6.94 4.94 -9.94
N THR A 168 6.71 3.66 -10.20
CA THR A 168 6.00 2.75 -9.28
C THR A 168 6.88 1.60 -8.78
N ILE A 169 6.77 1.27 -7.50
CA ILE A 169 7.45 0.13 -6.87
C ILE A 169 6.43 -0.97 -6.57
N ARG A 170 6.72 -2.20 -7.02
CA ARG A 170 5.92 -3.40 -6.76
C ARG A 170 6.80 -4.55 -6.29
N ILE A 171 6.43 -5.17 -5.17
CA ILE A 171 7.19 -6.25 -4.55
C ILE A 171 6.24 -7.42 -4.26
N GLY A 172 6.55 -8.59 -4.82
CA GLY A 172 5.71 -9.79 -4.76
C GLY A 172 4.50 -9.73 -5.70
N THR A 173 3.76 -10.84 -5.76
CA THR A 173 2.55 -11.02 -6.56
C THR A 173 1.32 -11.07 -5.64
N GLN A 174 0.29 -10.31 -6.01
CA GLN A 174 -0.94 -10.18 -5.21
C GLN A 174 -1.62 -11.54 -5.02
N GLY A 175 -1.95 -11.88 -3.77
CA GLY A 175 -2.53 -13.17 -3.40
C GLY A 175 -1.52 -14.30 -3.19
N THR A 176 -0.25 -14.16 -3.62
CA THR A 176 0.81 -15.14 -3.36
C THR A 176 1.54 -14.85 -2.04
N GLN A 177 2.00 -13.61 -1.84
CA GLN A 177 2.64 -13.21 -0.58
C GLN A 177 1.58 -12.79 0.44
N THR A 178 1.50 -13.53 1.56
CA THR A 178 0.57 -13.29 2.68
C THR A 178 1.24 -12.68 3.92
N LYS A 179 2.57 -12.56 3.92
CA LYS A 179 3.39 -12.05 5.03
C LYS A 179 4.58 -11.25 4.47
N THR A 180 4.89 -10.13 5.11
CA THR A 180 6.02 -9.26 4.76
C THR A 180 6.83 -8.97 6.02
N PHE A 181 8.10 -9.38 6.03
CA PHE A 181 9.02 -9.12 7.13
C PHE A 181 10.11 -8.15 6.67
N MET A 182 10.24 -7.00 7.34
CA MET A 182 11.27 -6.01 7.07
C MET A 182 12.07 -5.74 8.35
N ALA A 183 13.38 -5.98 8.29
CA ALA A 183 14.30 -5.68 9.38
C ALA A 183 14.40 -4.17 9.63
N GLY A 184 14.68 -3.76 10.87
CA GLY A 184 14.84 -2.34 11.24
C GLY A 184 13.54 -1.53 11.37
N ILE A 185 12.36 -2.17 11.32
CA ILE A 185 11.07 -1.52 11.62
C ILE A 185 10.60 -1.86 13.04
N TYR A 186 10.60 -3.15 13.41
CA TYR A 186 10.15 -3.59 14.74
C TYR A 186 11.14 -3.17 15.83
N GLY A 187 10.64 -2.53 16.90
CA GLY A 187 11.45 -2.05 18.03
C GLY A 187 12.20 -0.74 17.77
N THR A 188 12.15 -0.17 16.58
CA THR A 188 12.88 1.06 16.21
C THR A 188 12.02 2.29 16.47
N ALA A 189 12.44 3.13 17.43
CA ALA A 189 11.74 4.38 17.76
C ALA A 189 11.92 5.43 16.63
N ILE A 190 10.83 6.09 16.25
CA ILE A 190 10.78 7.11 15.19
C ILE A 190 9.89 8.30 15.58
N SER A 191 10.08 9.42 14.90
CA SER A 191 9.14 10.55 14.89
C SER A 191 8.72 10.81 13.43
N GLY A 192 7.42 10.98 13.17
CA GLY A 192 6.91 11.11 11.81
C GLY A 192 5.39 10.95 11.71
N THR A 193 4.89 10.88 10.47
CA THR A 193 3.47 10.60 10.18
C THR A 193 3.27 9.10 9.92
N PRO A 194 2.26 8.43 10.52
CA PRO A 194 1.97 7.04 10.23
C PRO A 194 1.64 6.80 8.75
N VAL A 195 2.29 5.80 8.16
CA VAL A 195 1.97 5.30 6.81
C VAL A 195 0.64 4.54 6.86
N LYS A 196 -0.18 4.74 5.83
CA LYS A 196 -1.47 4.08 5.60
C LYS A 196 -1.46 3.36 4.25
N ILE A 197 -2.39 2.44 4.08
CA ILE A 197 -2.67 1.75 2.81
C ILE A 197 -4.03 2.25 2.29
N ASN A 198 -4.15 2.54 0.99
CA ASN A 198 -5.42 2.89 0.35
C ASN A 198 -6.14 1.65 -0.23
N SER A 199 -7.32 1.83 -0.84
CA SER A 199 -8.09 0.72 -1.45
C SER A 199 -7.42 0.04 -2.66
N SER A 200 -6.41 0.65 -3.29
CA SER A 200 -5.61 0.01 -4.36
C SER A 200 -4.31 -0.62 -3.84
N GLY A 201 -4.10 -0.70 -2.52
CA GLY A 201 -2.91 -1.28 -1.91
C GLY A 201 -1.70 -0.33 -1.85
N GLN A 202 -1.84 0.93 -2.27
CA GLN A 202 -0.76 1.91 -2.27
C GLN A 202 -0.45 2.38 -0.84
N LEU A 203 0.85 2.37 -0.49
CA LEU A 203 1.36 2.98 0.74
C LEU A 203 1.45 4.51 0.58
N GLY A 204 1.07 5.25 1.61
CA GLY A 204 1.18 6.72 1.62
C GLY A 204 0.87 7.34 2.98
N VAL A 205 0.80 8.67 3.03
CA VAL A 205 0.40 9.44 4.24
C VAL A 205 -0.82 10.31 3.93
N ALA A 206 -1.62 10.62 4.94
CA ALA A 206 -2.84 11.44 4.78
C ALA A 206 -2.55 12.94 4.97
N PRO A 207 -2.51 13.78 3.92
CA PRO A 207 -2.26 15.20 4.05
C PRO A 207 -3.44 15.92 4.72
N SER A 208 -3.16 16.84 5.65
CA SER A 208 -4.20 17.56 6.40
C SER A 208 -4.13 19.09 6.32
N SER A 209 -3.16 19.65 5.59
CA SER A 209 -3.08 21.10 5.33
C SER A 209 -4.27 21.60 4.50
N ALA A 210 -4.71 22.83 4.74
CA ALA A 210 -5.78 23.47 3.96
C ALA A 210 -5.48 23.53 2.45
N ARG A 211 -4.19 23.56 2.05
CA ARG A 211 -3.76 23.51 0.64
C ARG A 211 -4.20 22.25 -0.13
N PHE A 212 -4.57 21.19 0.59
CA PHE A 212 -4.99 19.90 0.04
C PHE A 212 -6.47 19.60 0.33
N LYS A 213 -7.27 20.64 0.65
CA LYS A 213 -8.67 20.51 1.05
C LYS A 213 -9.53 21.54 0.32
N GLN A 214 -10.75 21.14 -0.01
CA GLN A 214 -11.80 21.96 -0.58
C GLN A 214 -13.09 21.80 0.25
N ASN A 215 -14.03 22.74 0.12
CA ASN A 215 -15.33 22.72 0.80
C ASN A 215 -15.24 22.51 2.33
N VAL A 216 -14.29 23.18 2.99
CA VAL A 216 -14.06 23.04 4.44
C VAL A 216 -15.12 23.83 5.22
N HIS A 217 -16.07 23.12 5.82
CA HIS A 217 -17.11 23.68 6.68
C HIS A 217 -17.18 22.95 8.05
N LYS A 218 -18.10 23.36 8.93
CA LYS A 218 -18.35 22.67 10.19
C LYS A 218 -18.97 21.28 9.95
N MET A 219 -18.70 20.34 10.83
CA MET A 219 -19.22 18.97 10.75
C MET A 219 -20.69 18.86 11.22
N ASP A 220 -21.13 19.78 12.08
CA ASP A 220 -22.50 19.90 12.59
C ASP A 220 -23.15 18.55 12.92
N LYS A 221 -24.21 18.13 12.22
CA LYS A 221 -24.91 16.85 12.48
C LYS A 221 -24.27 15.61 11.86
N ALA A 222 -23.24 15.74 11.02
CA ALA A 222 -22.67 14.58 10.31
C ALA A 222 -22.06 13.52 11.26
N SER A 223 -21.66 13.92 12.47
CA SER A 223 -21.14 13.03 13.51
C SER A 223 -22.21 12.51 14.49
N ASP A 224 -23.47 12.96 14.39
CA ASP A 224 -24.59 12.39 15.19
C ASP A 224 -24.72 10.87 14.96
N VAL A 225 -24.32 10.39 13.76
CA VAL A 225 -24.32 8.97 13.38
C VAL A 225 -23.46 8.09 14.29
N LEU A 226 -22.45 8.66 14.98
CA LEU A 226 -21.60 7.91 15.90
C LEU A 226 -22.38 7.35 17.10
N LEU A 227 -23.48 8.01 17.48
CA LEU A 227 -24.32 7.62 18.62
C LEU A 227 -25.10 6.31 18.36
N ALA A 228 -25.17 5.86 17.11
CA ALA A 228 -25.76 4.58 16.72
C ALA A 228 -24.73 3.46 16.54
N LEU A 229 -23.42 3.74 16.65
CA LEU A 229 -22.37 2.73 16.56
C LEU A 229 -22.28 1.91 17.85
N ARG A 230 -21.85 0.64 17.72
CA ARG A 230 -21.83 -0.32 18.83
C ARG A 230 -20.39 -0.81 19.06
N PRO A 231 -19.66 -0.24 20.03
CA PRO A 231 -18.33 -0.74 20.41
C PRO A 231 -18.40 -2.18 20.90
N VAL A 232 -17.44 -3.01 20.47
CA VAL A 232 -17.32 -4.42 20.83
C VAL A 232 -15.93 -4.76 21.37
N THR A 233 -15.90 -5.73 22.28
CA THR A 233 -14.67 -6.46 22.65
C THR A 233 -14.66 -7.77 21.86
N PHE A 234 -13.55 -8.10 21.24
CA PHE A 234 -13.38 -9.30 20.43
C PHE A 234 -12.00 -9.92 20.62
N ARG A 235 -11.74 -11.05 19.95
CA ARG A 235 -10.41 -11.62 19.72
C ARG A 235 -10.33 -11.95 18.23
N TYR A 236 -9.16 -11.83 17.62
CA TYR A 236 -8.98 -12.34 16.26
C TYR A 236 -9.07 -13.87 16.25
N LYS A 237 -9.29 -14.46 15.07
CA LYS A 237 -9.27 -15.92 14.93
C LYS A 237 -7.82 -16.44 15.04
N PRO A 238 -7.59 -17.71 15.42
CA PRO A 238 -6.25 -18.25 15.65
C PRO A 238 -5.31 -18.22 14.42
N GLU A 239 -5.85 -18.12 13.20
CA GLU A 239 -5.05 -18.02 11.97
C GLU A 239 -4.44 -16.61 11.78
N ILE A 240 -4.95 -15.61 12.50
CA ILE A 240 -4.51 -14.20 12.48
C ILE A 240 -3.71 -13.87 13.76
N ASP A 241 -4.23 -14.27 14.92
CA ASP A 241 -3.60 -14.06 16.22
C ASP A 241 -3.64 -15.38 17.04
N PRO A 242 -2.56 -16.18 17.03
CA PRO A 242 -2.48 -17.42 17.82
C PRO A 242 -2.48 -17.20 19.33
N GLU A 243 -2.03 -16.02 19.81
CA GLU A 243 -2.10 -15.64 21.23
C GLU A 243 -3.53 -15.25 21.63
N GLY A 244 -4.37 -14.90 20.64
CA GLY A 244 -5.79 -14.58 20.82
C GLY A 244 -6.02 -13.38 21.73
N SER A 245 -5.21 -12.33 21.63
CA SER A 245 -5.24 -11.17 22.53
C SER A 245 -6.59 -10.43 22.48
N PRO A 246 -7.14 -9.96 23.62
CA PRO A 246 -8.36 -9.14 23.63
C PRO A 246 -8.18 -7.84 22.84
N GLN A 247 -9.13 -7.57 21.95
CA GLN A 247 -9.18 -6.38 21.10
C GLN A 247 -10.47 -5.60 21.36
N PHE A 248 -10.45 -4.30 21.05
CA PHE A 248 -11.59 -3.40 21.19
C PHE A 248 -11.79 -2.63 19.89
N GLY A 249 -13.03 -2.47 19.44
CA GLY A 249 -13.31 -1.79 18.17
C GLY A 249 -14.76 -1.83 17.73
N LEU A 250 -14.96 -1.89 16.42
CA LEU A 250 -16.24 -1.88 15.72
C LEU A 250 -16.26 -2.97 14.63
N VAL A 251 -17.42 -3.61 14.40
CA VAL A 251 -17.62 -4.57 13.32
C VAL A 251 -17.94 -3.81 12.03
N ALA A 252 -17.21 -4.05 10.93
CA ALA A 252 -17.34 -3.28 9.70
C ALA A 252 -18.74 -3.39 9.08
N GLU A 253 -19.34 -4.58 9.14
CA GLU A 253 -20.69 -4.92 8.69
C GLU A 253 -21.80 -4.36 9.62
N GLU A 254 -21.48 -3.90 10.82
CA GLU A 254 -22.41 -3.10 11.64
C GLU A 254 -22.26 -1.60 11.36
N VAL A 255 -21.03 -1.11 11.16
CA VAL A 255 -20.77 0.27 10.76
C VAL A 255 -21.39 0.57 9.38
N GLU A 256 -21.30 -0.35 8.41
CA GLU A 256 -21.88 -0.19 7.06
C GLU A 256 -23.38 0.13 7.10
N LYS A 257 -24.12 -0.49 8.03
CA LYS A 257 -25.57 -0.31 8.21
C LYS A 257 -25.94 1.06 8.79
N VAL A 258 -25.00 1.73 9.46
CA VAL A 258 -25.17 3.06 10.07
C VAL A 258 -24.63 4.15 9.15
N ASN A 259 -23.41 3.98 8.62
CA ASN A 259 -22.82 4.86 7.62
C ASN A 259 -21.77 4.12 6.77
N ARG A 260 -22.06 3.95 5.47
CA ARG A 260 -21.19 3.32 4.48
C ARG A 260 -19.86 4.04 4.27
N ASP A 261 -19.80 5.37 4.47
CA ASP A 261 -18.61 6.19 4.25
C ASP A 261 -17.51 5.98 5.30
N LEU A 262 -17.85 5.32 6.41
CA LEU A 262 -16.93 4.94 7.49
C LEU A 262 -16.30 3.56 7.28
N VAL A 263 -16.58 2.89 6.15
CA VAL A 263 -16.09 1.54 5.83
C VAL A 263 -15.18 1.58 4.61
N VAL A 264 -14.10 0.79 4.65
CA VAL A 264 -13.27 0.43 3.51
C VAL A 264 -13.61 -1.00 3.10
N TYR A 265 -13.71 -1.25 1.80
CA TYR A 265 -14.13 -2.52 1.23
C TYR A 265 -12.93 -3.29 0.62
N ASP A 266 -13.05 -4.61 0.54
CA ASP A 266 -12.08 -5.47 -0.17
C ASP A 266 -12.28 -5.40 -1.71
N ALA A 267 -11.42 -6.11 -2.45
CA ALA A 267 -11.52 -6.20 -3.91
C ALA A 267 -12.83 -6.85 -4.40
N GLN A 268 -13.51 -7.61 -3.53
CA GLN A 268 -14.80 -8.24 -3.76
C GLN A 268 -15.98 -7.36 -3.29
N HIS A 269 -15.71 -6.10 -2.95
CA HIS A 269 -16.68 -5.09 -2.49
C HIS A 269 -17.40 -5.45 -1.17
N LYS A 270 -16.77 -6.27 -0.31
CA LYS A 270 -17.26 -6.58 1.05
C LYS A 270 -16.66 -5.63 2.07
N PRO A 271 -17.36 -5.26 3.16
CA PRO A 271 -16.76 -4.54 4.29
C PRO A 271 -15.50 -5.25 4.80
N TYR A 272 -14.39 -4.52 4.88
CA TYR A 272 -13.08 -5.08 5.24
C TYR A 272 -12.48 -4.42 6.49
N THR A 273 -12.59 -3.10 6.62
CA THR A 273 -12.15 -2.39 7.83
C THR A 273 -12.88 -1.06 8.03
N VAL A 274 -12.85 -0.54 9.25
CA VAL A 274 -13.48 0.73 9.64
C VAL A 274 -12.46 1.86 9.56
N ARG A 275 -12.89 3.03 9.08
CA ARG A 275 -12.11 4.27 9.02
C ARG A 275 -12.01 4.91 10.41
N TYR A 276 -11.27 4.26 11.30
CA TYR A 276 -11.07 4.71 12.69
C TYR A 276 -10.50 6.13 12.79
N ASP A 277 -9.76 6.60 11.77
CA ASP A 277 -9.27 7.98 11.69
C ASP A 277 -10.40 9.01 11.46
N ALA A 278 -11.39 8.67 10.62
CA ALA A 278 -12.60 9.46 10.45
C ALA A 278 -13.47 9.41 11.72
N VAL A 279 -13.67 8.23 12.30
CA VAL A 279 -14.41 8.06 13.57
C VAL A 279 -13.79 8.91 14.69
N ASN A 280 -12.47 8.89 14.85
CA ASN A 280 -11.78 9.69 15.88
C ASN A 280 -11.93 11.21 15.65
N ALA A 281 -11.89 11.66 14.39
CA ALA A 281 -12.14 13.07 14.05
C ALA A 281 -13.61 13.50 14.31
N MET A 282 -14.57 12.57 14.12
CA MET A 282 -15.99 12.79 14.39
C MET A 282 -16.31 12.74 15.90
N LEU A 283 -15.64 11.87 16.67
CA LEU A 283 -15.74 11.80 18.14
C LEU A 283 -15.31 13.11 18.79
N LEU A 284 -14.31 13.80 18.23
CA LEU A 284 -13.90 15.14 18.69
C LEU A 284 -15.04 16.17 18.55
N ASN A 285 -15.86 16.10 17.48
CA ASN A 285 -17.00 16.99 17.31
C ASN A 285 -18.11 16.69 18.34
N GLU A 286 -18.39 15.41 18.61
CA GLU A 286 -19.34 15.02 19.67
C GLU A 286 -18.87 15.42 21.06
N PHE A 287 -17.59 15.23 21.38
CA PHE A 287 -17.00 15.71 22.63
C PHE A 287 -17.15 17.23 22.78
N LEU A 288 -16.90 17.99 21.71
CA LEU A 288 -17.06 19.46 21.72
C LEU A 288 -18.52 19.92 21.80
N LYS A 289 -19.49 19.15 21.28
CA LYS A 289 -20.93 19.37 21.53
C LYS A 289 -21.26 19.14 23.00
N ALA A 290 -20.96 17.95 23.52
CA ALA A 290 -21.25 17.55 24.89
C ALA A 290 -20.63 18.53 25.91
N HIS A 291 -19.40 18.98 25.67
CA HIS A 291 -18.75 19.99 26.51
C HIS A 291 -19.53 21.31 26.57
N ARG A 292 -20.02 21.82 25.43
CA ARG A 292 -20.83 23.07 25.41
C ARG A 292 -22.11 22.91 26.21
N THR A 293 -22.86 21.82 25.98
CA THR A 293 -24.08 21.51 26.72
C THR A 293 -23.83 21.40 28.23
N VAL A 294 -22.71 20.81 28.65
CA VAL A 294 -22.31 20.77 30.08
C VAL A 294 -22.06 22.17 30.66
N GLN A 295 -21.46 23.11 29.91
CA GLN A 295 -21.27 24.49 30.36
C GLN A 295 -22.61 25.27 30.42
N GLU A 296 -23.50 25.06 29.44
CA GLU A 296 -24.84 25.65 29.40
C GLU A 296 -25.72 25.16 30.57
N LEU A 297 -25.66 23.86 30.89
CA LEU A 297 -26.32 23.28 32.06
C LEU A 297 -25.75 23.84 33.37
N LYS A 298 -24.41 23.99 33.50
CA LYS A 298 -23.79 24.63 34.67
C LYS A 298 -24.24 26.08 34.84
N SER A 299 -24.29 26.88 33.76
CA SER A 299 -24.80 28.25 33.80
C SER A 299 -26.28 28.30 34.21
N THR A 300 -27.08 27.34 33.74
CA THR A 300 -28.50 27.22 34.09
C THR A 300 -28.71 26.83 35.55
N ALA A 301 -27.94 25.87 36.06
CA ALA A 301 -27.98 25.46 37.46
C ALA A 301 -27.60 26.62 38.41
N ALA A 302 -26.54 27.39 38.10
CA ALA A 302 -26.15 28.55 38.89
C ALA A 302 -27.23 29.65 38.93
N LYS A 303 -27.95 29.88 37.82
CA LYS A 303 -29.12 30.78 37.78
C LYS A 303 -30.26 30.26 38.65
N GLN A 304 -30.56 28.97 38.58
CA GLN A 304 -31.59 28.33 39.41
C GLN A 304 -31.23 28.41 40.91
N GLU A 305 -29.98 28.19 41.28
CA GLU A 305 -29.49 28.30 42.66
C GLU A 305 -29.62 29.74 43.21
N ALA A 306 -29.31 30.75 42.38
CA ALA A 306 -29.55 32.16 42.72
C ALA A 306 -31.04 32.45 42.91
N THR A 307 -31.91 31.97 42.02
CA THR A 307 -33.38 32.12 42.15
C THR A 307 -33.92 31.41 43.40
N ILE A 308 -33.45 30.20 43.72
CA ILE A 308 -33.82 29.46 44.93
C ILE A 308 -33.38 30.23 46.19
N THR A 309 -32.21 30.85 46.16
CA THR A 309 -31.70 31.68 47.26
C THR A 309 -32.56 32.94 47.47
N GLN A 310 -32.94 33.61 46.38
CA GLN A 310 -33.87 34.74 46.43
C GLN A 310 -35.25 34.34 46.97
N LEU A 311 -35.83 33.24 46.48
CA LEU A 311 -37.13 32.74 46.94
C LEU A 311 -37.12 32.36 48.43
N LYS A 312 -36.05 31.71 48.92
CA LYS A 312 -35.87 31.43 50.36
C LYS A 312 -35.88 32.72 51.20
N SER A 313 -35.21 33.77 50.73
CA SER A 313 -35.22 35.08 51.39
C SER A 313 -36.63 35.70 51.43
N THR A 314 -37.36 35.68 50.31
CA THR A 314 -38.74 36.18 50.24
C THR A 314 -39.69 35.40 51.15
N VAL A 315 -39.58 34.06 51.21
CA VAL A 315 -40.39 33.23 52.11
C VAL A 315 -40.09 33.53 53.58
N ALA A 316 -38.82 33.70 53.95
CA ALA A 316 -38.45 34.10 55.31
C ALA A 316 -39.00 35.50 55.68
N GLN A 317 -39.00 36.45 54.74
CA GLN A 317 -39.58 37.78 54.94
C GLN A 317 -41.12 37.72 55.07
N GLN A 318 -41.80 36.91 54.26
CA GLN A 318 -43.25 36.70 54.35
C GLN A 318 -43.64 36.03 55.67
N GLN A 319 -42.90 35.01 56.11
CA GLN A 319 -43.09 34.34 57.40
C GLN A 319 -43.00 35.35 58.56
N LYS A 320 -41.95 36.18 58.58
CA LYS A 320 -41.80 37.25 59.60
C LYS A 320 -42.92 38.30 59.54
N GLY A 321 -43.40 38.65 58.35
CA GLY A 321 -44.56 39.53 58.19
C GLY A 321 -45.86 38.93 58.74
N MET A 322 -46.06 37.63 58.52
CA MET A 322 -47.21 36.87 59.04
C MET A 322 -47.17 36.70 60.57
N GLU A 323 -45.99 36.56 61.16
CA GLU A 323 -45.80 36.58 62.62
C GLU A 323 -46.18 37.94 63.23
N VAL A 324 -45.74 39.05 62.61
CA VAL A 324 -46.10 40.41 63.03
C VAL A 324 -47.61 40.66 62.90
N LEU A 325 -48.24 40.24 61.79
CA LEU A 325 -49.69 40.32 61.61
C LEU A 325 -50.45 39.50 62.67
N THR A 326 -49.97 38.29 62.97
CA THR A 326 -50.55 37.41 64.00
C THR A 326 -50.46 38.04 65.39
N ALA A 327 -49.36 38.74 65.71
CA ALA A 327 -49.22 39.49 66.95
C ALA A 327 -50.20 40.68 67.02
N GLY A 328 -50.34 41.45 65.94
CA GLY A 328 -51.28 42.56 65.86
C GLY A 328 -52.76 42.13 65.98
N LEU A 329 -53.12 40.99 65.38
CA LEU A 329 -54.45 40.40 65.51
C LEU A 329 -54.75 39.94 66.94
N LYS A 330 -53.76 39.35 67.64
CA LYS A 330 -53.88 39.02 69.08
C LYS A 330 -54.07 40.27 69.93
N GLU A 331 -53.37 41.36 69.63
CA GLU A 331 -53.54 42.63 70.34
C GLU A 331 -54.93 43.25 70.09
N GLN A 332 -55.41 43.24 68.84
CA GLN A 332 -56.79 43.67 68.52
C GLN A 332 -57.84 42.84 69.26
N ALA A 333 -57.71 41.51 69.28
CA ALA A 333 -58.62 40.64 70.02
C ALA A 333 -58.65 40.99 71.52
N ALA A 334 -57.48 41.24 72.13
CA ALA A 334 -57.39 41.68 73.53
C ALA A 334 -57.98 43.08 73.76
N ARG A 335 -57.84 44.02 72.80
CA ARG A 335 -58.50 45.33 72.86
C ARG A 335 -60.02 45.19 72.78
N ILE A 336 -60.54 44.36 71.88
CA ILE A 336 -61.97 44.08 71.73
C ILE A 336 -62.54 43.51 73.03
N GLN A 337 -61.90 42.50 73.62
CA GLN A 337 -62.33 41.93 74.91
C GLN A 337 -62.43 42.98 76.04
N ARG A 338 -61.49 43.92 76.12
CA ARG A 338 -61.54 45.02 77.10
C ARG A 338 -62.74 45.96 76.85
N VAL A 339 -63.02 46.30 75.60
CA VAL A 339 -64.19 47.13 75.22
C VAL A 339 -65.49 46.39 75.52
N THR A 340 -65.58 45.09 75.21
CA THR A 340 -66.74 44.25 75.58
C THR A 340 -66.94 44.23 77.10
N ALA A 341 -65.88 44.06 77.89
CA ALA A 341 -65.97 44.09 79.36
C ALA A 341 -66.42 45.46 79.91
N GLN A 342 -65.98 46.56 79.29
CA GLN A 342 -66.46 47.91 79.64
C GLN A 342 -67.94 48.12 79.28
N ILE A 343 -68.42 47.52 78.17
CA ILE A 343 -69.84 47.55 77.78
C ILE A 343 -70.70 46.68 78.72
N GLU A 344 -70.23 45.50 79.13
CA GLU A 344 -70.90 44.68 80.16
C GLU A 344 -71.06 45.44 81.48
N LEU A 345 -69.98 46.10 81.94
CA LEU A 345 -70.00 46.97 83.14
C LEU A 345 -70.88 48.23 82.98
N GLY A 346 -71.19 48.64 81.75
CA GLY A 346 -72.05 49.77 81.43
C GLY A 346 -73.54 49.45 81.30
N LYS A 347 -73.94 48.18 81.44
CA LYS A 347 -75.37 47.80 81.42
C LYS A 347 -76.06 48.26 82.72
N PRO A 348 -77.21 48.94 82.65
CA PRO A 348 -77.98 49.25 83.85
C PRO A 348 -78.49 47.95 84.50
N ALA A 349 -78.49 47.92 85.83
CA ALA A 349 -79.01 46.78 86.59
C ALA A 349 -80.51 46.56 86.26
N PRO A 350 -80.99 45.31 86.19
CA PRO A 350 -82.38 45.02 85.90
C PRO A 350 -83.29 45.58 87.00
N GLN A 351 -84.18 46.50 86.65
CA GLN A 351 -85.21 46.99 87.55
C GLN A 351 -86.23 45.87 87.81
N VAL A 352 -86.10 45.20 88.94
CA VAL A 352 -87.18 44.39 89.51
C VAL A 352 -88.26 45.36 89.97
N VAL A 353 -89.41 45.35 89.32
CA VAL A 353 -90.58 46.13 89.73
C VAL A 353 -91.21 45.42 90.93
N ASP A 354 -90.92 45.93 92.12
CA ASP A 354 -91.55 45.47 93.36
C ASP A 354 -93.01 45.93 93.39
N ASN A 355 -93.95 44.99 93.56
CA ASN A 355 -95.37 45.21 93.31
C ASN A 355 -96.21 44.60 94.44
N ASN A 356 -96.26 45.30 95.57
CA ASN A 356 -97.03 44.94 96.76
C ASN A 356 -98.54 44.87 96.50
N GLN A 357 -99.13 43.69 96.68
CA GLN A 357 -100.48 43.46 97.23
C GLN A 357 -100.51 42.16 98.03
#